data_AF-A0ABD1DEF9-F1
#
_entry.id   AF-A0ABD1DEF9-F1
#
_cell.length_a   1.000
_cell.length_b   1.000
_cell.length_c   1.000
_cell.angle_alpha   90.00
_cell.angle_beta   90.00
_cell.angle_gamma   90.00
#
_symmetry.space_group_name_H-M   'P 1'
#
loop_
_entity.id
_entity.type
_entity.pdbx_description
1 polymer ?
#
loop_
_entity_poly.entity_id
_entity_poly.type
_entity_poly.pdbx_seq_one_letter_code
_entity_poly.pdbx_strand_id
1 'polypeptide(L)'
;MATIFLLEHVLRMIVECYVFCHLATLLNEVHSQIADKIMNLDWPEMLHYSEEFPKEYKSVRTSLLIVTIRAQHSLGISCGGIFEMSQDKFALLVRMTYSVLMFLWKFKAL
;
A
#
# COMPACT_ATOMS: atom_id res chain seq x y z
N MET A 1 -23.87 29.87 -3.91
CA MET A 1 -24.22 28.53 -4.40
C MET A 1 -23.03 27.82 -5.06
N ALA A 2 -22.40 28.38 -6.10
CA ALA A 2 -21.23 27.74 -6.76
C ALA A 2 -20.05 27.38 -5.82
N THR A 3 -19.73 28.25 -4.86
CA THR A 3 -18.66 27.99 -3.86
C THR A 3 -18.96 26.81 -2.94
N ILE A 4 -20.24 26.58 -2.63
CA ILE A 4 -20.68 25.47 -1.77
C ILE A 4 -20.51 24.14 -2.52
N PHE A 5 -20.93 24.08 -3.78
CA PHE A 5 -20.72 22.89 -4.63
C PHE A 5 -19.24 22.57 -4.83
N LEU A 6 -18.38 23.59 -5.02
CA LEU A 6 -16.94 23.37 -5.14
C LEU A 6 -16.33 22.81 -3.85
N LEU A 7 -16.71 23.35 -2.69
CA LEU A 7 -16.25 22.85 -1.39
C LEU A 7 -16.67 21.39 -1.18
N GLU A 8 -17.92 21.04 -1.48
CA GLU A 8 -18.41 19.67 -1.38
C GLU A 8 -17.60 18.71 -2.26
N HIS A 9 -17.37 19.05 -3.53
CA HIS A 9 -16.59 18.22 -4.45
C HIS A 9 -15.14 18.05 -4.00
N VAL A 10 -14.48 19.13 -3.55
CA VAL A 10 -13.10 19.08 -3.05
C VAL A 10 -13.02 18.19 -1.82
N LEU A 11 -13.97 18.34 -0.90
CA LEU A 11 -14.00 17.56 0.33
C LEU A 11 -14.25 16.08 0.05
N ARG A 12 -15.18 15.75 -0.85
CA ARG A 12 -15.40 14.37 -1.31
C ARG A 12 -14.14 13.77 -1.93
N MET A 13 -13.45 14.50 -2.81
CA MET A 13 -12.21 14.04 -3.45
C MET A 13 -11.11 13.76 -2.43
N ILE A 14 -10.95 14.64 -1.43
CA ILE A 14 -9.96 14.45 -0.35
C ILE A 14 -10.28 13.19 0.46
N VAL A 15 -11.55 12.98 0.82
CA VAL A 15 -11.98 11.80 1.57
C VAL A 15 -11.75 10.52 0.76
N GLU A 16 -12.14 10.50 -0.51
CA GLU A 16 -11.91 9.35 -1.39
C GLU A 16 -10.41 9.02 -1.49
N CYS A 17 -9.57 10.04 -1.73
CA CYS A 17 -8.12 9.86 -1.82
C CYS A 17 -7.53 9.34 -0.49
N TYR A 18 -7.99 9.86 0.65
CA TYR A 18 -7.58 9.38 1.96
C TYR A 18 -7.95 7.91 2.17
N VAL A 19 -9.20 7.52 1.87
CA VAL A 19 -9.67 6.14 2.04
C VAL A 19 -8.87 5.18 1.17
N PHE A 20 -8.60 5.52 -0.09
CA PHE A 20 -7.77 4.69 -0.97
C PHE A 20 -6.33 4.56 -0.46
N CYS A 21 -5.70 5.67 -0.06
CA CYS A 21 -4.34 5.63 0.47
C CYS A 21 -4.25 4.84 1.79
N HIS A 22 -5.25 4.96 2.66
CA HIS A 22 -5.32 4.21 3.90
C HIS A 22 -5.53 2.71 3.66
N LEU A 23 -6.46 2.35 2.77
CA LEU A 23 -6.70 0.96 2.40
C LEU A 23 -5.47 0.31 1.76
N ALA A 24 -4.78 1.02 0.86
CA ALA A 24 -3.55 0.55 0.25
C ALA A 24 -2.44 0.33 1.29
N THR A 25 -2.34 1.23 2.26
CA THR A 25 -1.37 1.13 3.36
C THR A 25 -1.67 -0.09 4.25
N LEU A 26 -2.93 -0.27 4.65
CA LEU A 26 -3.37 -1.45 5.41
C LEU A 26 -3.13 -2.75 4.66
N LEU A 27 -3.39 -2.77 3.35
CA LEU A 27 -3.19 -3.98 2.55
C LEU A 27 -1.70 -4.35 2.46
N ASN A 28 -0.83 -3.36 2.27
CA ASN A 28 0.62 -3.55 2.31
C ASN A 28 1.11 -4.04 3.67
N GLU A 29 0.58 -3.51 4.76
CA GLU A 29 0.91 -3.92 6.12
C GLU A 29 0.52 -5.39 6.37
N VAL A 30 -0.72 -5.78 6.03
CA VAL A 30 -1.18 -7.16 6.14
C VAL A 30 -0.35 -8.11 5.27
N HIS A 31 0.01 -7.68 4.06
CA HIS A 31 0.86 -8.45 3.15
C HIS A 31 2.27 -8.68 3.73
N SER A 32 2.85 -7.65 4.35
CA SER A 32 4.15 -7.76 5.05
C SER A 32 4.09 -8.72 6.23
N GLN A 33 2.99 -8.72 6.99
CA GLN A 33 2.79 -9.66 8.10
C GLN A 33 2.69 -11.13 7.66
N ILE A 34 2.28 -11.41 6.42
CA ILE A 34 2.29 -12.78 5.87
C ILE A 34 3.74 -13.26 5.74
N ALA A 35 4.64 -12.42 5.20
CA ALA A 35 6.06 -12.75 5.12
C ALA A 35 6.65 -12.98 6.51
N ASP A 36 6.35 -12.09 7.47
CA ASP A 36 6.87 -12.19 8.84
C ASP A 36 6.41 -13.48 9.52
N LYS A 37 5.12 -13.84 9.41
CA LYS A 37 4.62 -15.11 9.94
C LYS A 37 5.28 -16.33 9.30
N ILE A 38 5.44 -16.34 7.98
CA ILE A 38 6.07 -17.46 7.28
C ILE A 38 7.55 -17.58 7.67
N MET A 39 8.26 -16.46 7.83
CA MET A 39 9.67 -16.47 8.26
C MET A 39 9.85 -16.90 9.72
N ASN A 40 8.87 -16.60 10.58
CA ASN A 40 8.85 -17.03 11.99
C ASN A 40 8.41 -18.50 12.17
N LEU A 41 7.91 -19.16 11.12
CA LEU A 41 7.71 -20.60 11.12
C LEU A 41 9.05 -21.27 10.78
N ASP A 42 9.47 -22.24 11.60
CA ASP A 42 10.59 -23.15 11.30
C ASP A 42 10.21 -24.17 10.20
N TRP A 43 9.48 -23.71 9.18
CA TRP A 43 9.08 -24.52 8.03
C TRP A 43 10.25 -25.19 7.30
N PRO A 44 11.49 -24.63 7.21
CA PRO A 44 12.58 -25.34 6.57
C PRO A 44 13.00 -26.58 7.36
N GLU A 45 12.83 -26.53 8.69
CA GLU A 45 13.11 -27.66 9.57
C GLU A 45 11.93 -28.62 9.65
N MET A 46 10.68 -28.14 9.63
CA MET A 46 9.49 -29.01 9.64
C MET A 46 9.23 -29.70 8.30
N LEU A 47 9.60 -29.09 7.18
CA LEU A 47 9.37 -29.62 5.84
C LEU A 47 10.51 -30.57 5.47
N HIS A 48 10.39 -31.83 5.89
CA HIS A 48 11.34 -32.89 5.52
C HIS A 48 11.01 -33.48 4.15
N TYR A 49 12.05 -33.88 3.42
CA TYR A 49 11.90 -34.64 2.19
C TYR A 49 11.29 -36.02 2.50
N SER A 50 10.20 -36.37 1.81
CA SER A 50 9.59 -37.69 1.85
C SER A 50 9.78 -38.39 0.50
N GLU A 51 10.30 -39.61 0.52
CA GLU A 51 10.42 -40.46 -0.68
C GLU A 51 9.06 -40.91 -1.21
N GLU A 52 8.03 -40.97 -0.37
CA GLU A 52 6.66 -41.28 -0.80
C GLU A 52 6.03 -40.12 -1.60
N PHE A 53 6.41 -38.88 -1.30
CA PHE A 53 5.78 -37.67 -1.85
C PHE A 53 6.79 -36.63 -2.38
N PRO A 54 7.69 -37.01 -3.31
CA PRO A 54 8.76 -36.11 -3.77
C PRO A 54 8.24 -34.95 -4.62
N LYS A 55 7.09 -35.12 -5.29
CA LYS A 55 6.45 -34.08 -6.11
C LYS A 55 5.74 -33.06 -5.24
N GLU A 56 4.97 -33.52 -4.24
CA GLU A 56 4.27 -32.66 -3.29
C GLU A 56 5.27 -31.83 -2.49
N TYR A 57 6.35 -32.44 -1.99
CA TYR A 57 7.41 -31.73 -1.28
C TYR A 57 7.98 -30.56 -2.10
N LYS A 58 8.38 -30.82 -3.35
CA LYS A 58 8.90 -29.78 -4.25
C LYS A 58 7.86 -28.69 -4.54
N SER A 59 6.60 -29.07 -4.73
CA SER A 59 5.51 -28.13 -5.02
C SER A 59 5.23 -27.20 -3.84
N VAL A 60 5.12 -27.74 -2.63
CA VAL A 60 4.88 -26.98 -1.39
C VAL A 60 6.06 -26.04 -1.11
N ARG A 61 7.30 -26.56 -1.16
CA ARG A 61 8.51 -25.75 -0.96
C ARG A 61 8.59 -24.60 -1.95
N THR A 62 8.30 -24.85 -3.22
CA THR A 62 8.36 -23.83 -4.28
C THR A 62 7.28 -22.78 -4.05
N SER A 63 6.05 -23.19 -3.74
CA SER A 63 4.94 -22.28 -3.44
C SER A 63 5.26 -21.39 -2.25
N LEU A 64 5.80 -21.96 -1.17
CA LEU A 64 6.15 -21.21 0.04
C LEU A 64 7.26 -20.18 -0.21
N LEU A 65 8.30 -20.56 -0.99
CA LEU A 65 9.36 -19.63 -1.41
C LEU A 65 8.80 -18.49 -2.26
N ILE A 66 7.92 -18.78 -3.22
CA ILE A 66 7.29 -17.76 -4.07
C ILE A 66 6.46 -16.79 -3.21
N VAL A 67 5.63 -17.31 -2.30
CA VAL A 67 4.82 -16.49 -1.39
C VAL A 67 5.73 -15.61 -0.53
N THR A 68 6.81 -16.16 0.02
CA THR A 68 7.77 -15.40 0.84
C THR A 68 8.41 -14.25 0.05
N ILE A 69 8.94 -14.54 -1.14
CA ILE A 69 9.56 -13.52 -2.01
C ILE A 69 8.55 -12.43 -2.37
N ARG A 70 7.31 -12.81 -2.70
CA ARG A 70 6.26 -11.85 -3.07
C ARG A 70 5.73 -11.04 -1.90
N ALA A 71 5.66 -11.63 -0.70
CA ALA A 71 5.18 -10.99 0.53
C ALA A 71 6.17 -9.99 1.12
N GLN A 72 7.47 -10.12 0.81
CA GLN A 72 8.50 -9.17 1.21
C GLN A 72 8.49 -7.86 0.40
N HIS A 73 7.93 -7.88 -0.80
CA HIS A 73 7.77 -6.67 -1.61
C HIS A 73 6.43 -6.01 -1.33
N SER A 74 6.38 -4.68 -1.37
CA SER A 74 5.09 -3.98 -1.35
C SER A 74 4.26 -4.42 -2.56
N LEU A 75 2.94 -4.41 -2.41
CA LEU A 75 2.00 -4.72 -3.49
C LEU A 75 2.09 -3.70 -4.63
N GLY A 76 2.84 -2.60 -4.44
CA GLY A 76 3.08 -1.60 -5.47
C GLY A 76 1.79 -0.93 -5.96
N ILE A 77 0.77 -0.85 -5.08
CA ILE A 77 -0.52 -0.23 -5.41
C ILE A 77 -0.25 1.22 -5.75
N SER A 78 -0.28 1.54 -7.03
CA SER A 78 0.07 2.86 -7.53
C SER A 78 -1.12 3.50 -8.24
N CYS A 79 -1.20 4.83 -8.12
CA CYS A 79 -2.13 5.63 -8.88
C CYS A 79 -1.64 5.75 -10.33
N GLY A 80 -1.89 4.72 -11.14
CA GLY A 80 -1.50 4.69 -12.56
C GLY A 80 0.00 4.71 -12.80
N GLY A 81 0.81 4.17 -11.88
CA GLY A 81 2.28 4.14 -11.98
C GLY A 81 2.99 5.46 -11.64
N ILE A 82 2.25 6.52 -11.31
CA ILE A 82 2.82 7.85 -11.03
C ILE A 82 3.30 7.94 -9.58
N PHE A 83 2.52 7.41 -8.64
CA PHE A 83 2.85 7.37 -7.22
C PHE A 83 2.31 6.09 -6.57
N GLU A 84 3.10 5.46 -5.72
CA GLU A 84 2.61 4.44 -4.80
C GLU A 84 1.66 5.09 -3.79
N MET A 85 0.47 4.51 -3.64
CA MET A 85 -0.56 5.03 -2.75
C MET A 85 -0.19 4.67 -1.30
N SER A 86 0.26 5.67 -0.55
CA SER A 86 0.49 5.54 0.89
C SER A 86 -0.06 6.76 1.64
N GLN A 87 -0.35 6.59 2.93
CA GLN A 87 -0.77 7.71 3.78
C GLN A 87 0.26 8.85 3.82
N ASP A 88 1.55 8.54 3.77
CA ASP A 88 2.62 9.56 3.73
C ASP A 88 2.54 10.42 2.47
N LYS A 89 2.26 9.81 1.31
CA LYS A 89 2.08 10.53 0.05
C LYS A 89 0.82 11.38 0.06
N PHE A 90 -0.26 10.91 0.67
CA PHE A 90 -1.45 11.73 0.88
C PHE A 90 -1.16 12.95 1.76
N ALA A 91 -0.46 12.79 2.88
CA ALA A 91 -0.07 13.89 3.75
C ALA A 91 0.82 14.93 3.03
N LEU A 92 1.75 14.44 2.20
CA LEU A 92 2.56 15.30 1.32
C LEU A 92 1.66 16.11 0.37
N LEU A 93 0.69 15.46 -0.28
CA LEU A 93 -0.19 16.09 -1.25
C LEU A 93 -1.05 17.19 -0.60
N VAL A 94 -1.61 16.93 0.59
CA VAL A 94 -2.35 17.91 1.40
C VAL A 94 -1.47 19.11 1.80
N ARG A 95 -0.21 18.85 2.17
CA ARG A 95 0.73 19.92 2.52
C ARG A 95 1.09 20.80 1.33
N MET A 96 1.27 20.19 0.15
CA MET A 96 1.56 20.90 -1.09
C MET A 96 0.38 21.76 -1.54
N THR A 97 -0.85 21.23 -1.47
CA THR A 97 -2.06 22.01 -1.80
C THR A 97 -2.23 23.19 -0.84
N TYR A 98 -2.06 22.99 0.47
CA TYR A 98 -2.07 24.09 1.44
C TYR A 98 -1.01 25.16 1.13
N SER A 99 0.22 24.74 0.79
CA SER A 99 1.30 25.67 0.49
C SER A 99 1.02 26.50 -0.77
N VAL A 100 0.51 25.89 -1.83
CA VAL A 100 0.10 26.59 -3.06
C VAL A 100 -1.05 27.56 -2.78
N LEU A 101 -2.06 27.14 -2.01
CA LEU A 101 -3.18 28.00 -1.64
C LEU A 101 -2.71 29.21 -0.83
N MET A 102 -1.83 29.01 0.16
CA MET A 102 -1.26 30.09 0.96
C MET A 102 -0.42 31.04 0.10
N PHE A 103 0.38 30.51 -0.83
CA PHE A 103 1.14 31.33 -1.77
C PHE A 103 0.22 32.19 -2.62
N LEU A 104 -0.81 31.60 -3.24
CA LEU A 104 -1.78 32.32 -4.07
C LEU A 104 -2.56 33.37 -3.25
N TRP A 105 -2.92 33.05 -2.01
CA TRP A 105 -3.58 34.01 -1.12
C TRP A 105 -2.69 35.22 -0.86
N LYS A 106 -1.42 34.98 -0.51
CA LYS A 106 -0.45 36.05 -0.25
C LYS A 106 -0.17 36.88 -1.50
N PHE A 107 -0.13 36.25 -2.67
CA PHE A 107 0.09 36.95 -3.95
C PHE A 107 -1.12 37.80 -4.38
N LYS A 108 -2.35 37.34 -4.11
CA LYS A 108 -3.58 38.09 -4.38
C LYS A 108 -3.78 39.29 -3.44
N ALA A 109 -3.16 39.27 -2.27
CA ALA A 109 -3.22 40.34 -1.29
C ALA A 109 -2.18 41.45 -1.51
N LEU A 110 -1.29 41.29 -2.50
CA LEU A 110 -0.31 42.28 -2.96
C LEU A 110 -0.89 43.05 -4.17
#